data_AF-Q769C4-F1
#
_entry.id   AF-Q769C4-F1
#
_cell.length_a   1.000
_cell.length_b   1.000
_cell.length_c   1.000
_cell.angle_alpha   90.00
_cell.angle_beta   90.00
_cell.angle_gamma   90.00
#
_symmetry.space_group_name_H-M   'P 1'
#
loop_
_entity.id
_entity.type
_entity.pdbx_description
1 polymer ?
#
loop_
_entity_poly.entity_id
_entity_poly.type
_entity_poly.pdbx_seq_one_letter_code
_entity_poly.pdbx_strand_id
1 'polypeptide(L)'
;LVEAKNALENYAYNMRNTIKDEKIGSKLSPDDKKKIEDAIDQAISWLDSNQLAEADEFEDKMKELESICNPIIAKMYQSAGGEAGAPMDDDAPPAGGSGAGPKIEEVD
;
A
#
# COMPACT_ATOMS: atom_id res chain seq x y z
N LEU A 1 -9.83 21.46 9.18
CA LEU A 1 -11.15 20.80 9.20
C LEU A 1 -11.61 20.39 7.80
N VAL A 2 -11.96 21.33 6.90
CA VAL A 2 -12.43 20.99 5.54
C VAL A 2 -11.41 20.13 4.77
N GLU A 3 -10.12 20.43 4.88
CA GLU A 3 -9.06 19.65 4.22
C GLU A 3 -8.96 18.22 4.75
N ALA A 4 -8.96 18.01 6.07
CA ALA A 4 -8.89 16.69 6.68
C ALA A 4 -10.12 15.84 6.34
N LYS A 5 -11.32 16.43 6.39
CA LYS A 5 -12.56 15.79 5.95
C LYS A 5 -12.49 15.39 4.47
N ASN A 6 -12.11 16.31 3.59
CA ASN A 6 -12.00 16.04 2.16
C ASN A 6 -10.92 15.00 1.86
N ALA A 7 -9.83 14.96 2.61
CA ALA A 7 -8.78 13.96 2.46
C ALA A 7 -9.31 12.55 2.78
N LEU A 8 -10.01 12.39 3.90
CA LEU A 8 -10.65 11.12 4.27
C LEU A 8 -11.70 10.68 3.24
N GLU A 9 -12.57 11.61 2.84
CA GLU A 9 -13.62 11.34 1.84
C GLU A 9 -13.01 10.90 0.50
N ASN A 10 -12.03 11.65 0.00
CA ASN A 10 -11.35 11.34 -1.25
C ASN A 10 -10.62 10.00 -1.16
N TYR A 11 -9.91 9.71 -0.07
CA TYR A 11 -9.22 8.44 0.10
C TYR A 11 -10.20 7.27 0.10
N ALA A 12 -11.28 7.35 0.87
CA ALA A 12 -12.30 6.31 0.94
C ALA A 12 -12.91 6.00 -0.43
N TYR A 13 -13.31 7.02 -1.20
CA TYR A 13 -13.87 6.83 -2.53
C TYR A 13 -12.84 6.36 -3.56
N ASN A 14 -11.63 6.91 -3.53
CA ASN A 14 -10.55 6.46 -4.42
C ASN A 14 -10.22 4.99 -4.18
N MET A 15 -10.07 4.57 -2.91
CA MET A 15 -9.79 3.18 -2.57
C MET A 15 -10.92 2.26 -2.98
N ARG A 16 -12.18 2.70 -2.82
CA ARG A 16 -13.36 1.94 -3.28
C ARG A 16 -13.32 1.71 -4.78
N ASN A 17 -12.93 2.73 -5.54
CA ASN A 17 -12.80 2.61 -6.99
C ASN A 17 -11.62 1.70 -7.36
N THR A 18 -10.50 1.82 -6.66
CA THR A 18 -9.31 0.97 -6.84
C THR A 18 -9.63 -0.51 -6.67
N ILE A 19 -10.32 -0.92 -5.60
CA ILE A 19 -10.64 -2.35 -5.38
C ILE A 19 -11.77 -2.88 -6.27
N LYS A 20 -12.56 -1.97 -6.87
CA LYS A 20 -13.60 -2.29 -7.86
C LYS A 20 -13.06 -2.37 -9.28
N ASP A 21 -11.91 -1.77 -9.55
CA ASP A 21 -11.20 -1.93 -10.82
C ASP A 21 -10.87 -3.41 -11.02
N GLU A 22 -11.21 -3.95 -12.18
CA GLU A 22 -11.07 -5.38 -12.47
C GLU A 22 -9.62 -5.86 -12.37
N LYS A 23 -8.64 -5.04 -12.77
CA LYS A 23 -7.22 -5.40 -12.79
C LYS A 23 -6.62 -5.48 -11.39
N ILE A 24 -7.19 -4.74 -10.45
CA ILE A 24 -6.76 -4.67 -9.06
C ILE A 24 -7.59 -5.65 -8.22
N GLY A 25 -8.91 -5.58 -8.32
CA GLY A 25 -9.84 -6.41 -7.56
C GLY A 25 -9.68 -7.91 -7.81
N SER A 26 -9.25 -8.32 -9.01
CA SER A 26 -8.93 -9.73 -9.32
C SER A 26 -7.64 -10.24 -8.64
N LYS A 27 -6.76 -9.34 -8.20
CA LYS A 27 -5.52 -9.66 -7.49
C LYS A 27 -5.69 -9.70 -5.97
N LEU A 28 -6.84 -9.25 -5.47
CA LEU A 28 -7.17 -9.29 -4.05
C LEU A 28 -7.88 -10.60 -3.72
N SER A 29 -7.54 -11.18 -2.57
CA SER A 29 -8.34 -12.29 -2.04
C SER A 29 -9.76 -11.79 -1.70
N PRO A 30 -10.79 -12.65 -1.75
CA PRO A 30 -12.15 -12.26 -1.36
C PRO A 30 -12.21 -11.67 0.06
N ASP A 31 -11.42 -12.23 0.99
CA ASP A 31 -11.35 -11.77 2.37
C ASP A 31 -10.69 -10.39 2.49
N ASP A 32 -9.56 -10.18 1.80
CA ASP A 32 -8.86 -8.89 1.79
C ASP A 32 -9.72 -7.80 1.14
N LYS A 33 -10.39 -8.14 0.02
CA LYS A 33 -11.32 -7.23 -0.66
C LYS A 33 -12.47 -6.83 0.26
N LYS A 34 -13.12 -7.81 0.90
CA LYS A 34 -14.20 -7.56 1.84
C LYS A 34 -13.74 -6.69 3.01
N LYS A 35 -12.56 -6.96 3.58
CA LYS A 35 -12.01 -6.16 4.68
C LYS A 35 -11.81 -4.70 4.31
N ILE A 36 -11.35 -4.42 3.08
CA ILE A 36 -11.25 -3.04 2.59
C ILE A 36 -12.65 -2.44 2.36
N GLU A 37 -13.57 -3.17 1.73
CA GLU A 37 -14.95 -2.70 1.51
C GLU A 37 -15.63 -2.32 2.82
N ASP A 38 -15.57 -3.19 3.83
CA ASP A 38 -16.16 -2.95 5.15
C ASP A 38 -15.53 -1.71 5.83
N ALA A 39 -14.20 -1.54 5.73
CA ALA A 39 -13.50 -0.39 6.32
C ALA A 39 -13.87 0.94 5.64
N ILE A 40 -13.99 0.94 4.32
CA ILE A 40 -14.44 2.10 3.54
C ILE A 40 -15.87 2.48 3.92
N ASP A 41 -16.76 1.48 3.99
CA ASP A 41 -18.17 1.70 4.31
C ASP A 41 -18.33 2.27 5.73
N GLN A 42 -17.53 1.78 6.69
CA GLN A 42 -17.46 2.33 8.03
C GLN A 42 -16.92 3.76 8.06
N ALA A 43 -15.88 4.08 7.28
CA ALA A 43 -15.34 5.44 7.21
C ALA A 43 -16.33 6.43 6.62
N ILE A 44 -17.04 6.05 5.55
CA ILE A 44 -18.08 6.88 4.92
C ILE A 44 -19.27 7.07 5.87
N SER A 45 -19.76 6.00 6.49
CA SER A 45 -20.86 6.11 7.47
C SER A 45 -20.48 6.99 8.66
N TRP A 46 -19.22 6.93 9.10
CA TRP A 46 -18.70 7.81 10.13
C TRP A 46 -18.64 9.27 9.64
N LEU A 47 -18.14 9.54 8.43
CA LEU A 47 -18.12 10.88 7.82
C LEU A 47 -19.53 11.50 7.73
N ASP A 48 -20.52 10.72 7.32
CA ASP A 48 -21.92 11.15 7.19
C ASP A 48 -22.52 11.55 8.54
N SER A 49 -22.13 10.83 9.60
CA SER A 49 -22.62 11.07 10.96
C SER A 49 -21.85 12.17 11.70
N ASN A 50 -20.62 12.45 11.28
CA ASN A 50 -19.67 13.32 11.98
C ASN A 50 -19.18 14.48 11.08
N GLN A 51 -20.10 15.11 10.34
CA GLN A 51 -19.74 16.18 9.38
C GLN A 51 -19.09 17.42 10.01
N LEU A 52 -19.24 17.60 11.33
CA LEU A 52 -18.72 18.71 12.12
C LEU A 52 -17.64 18.27 13.12
N ALA A 53 -17.07 17.07 12.94
CA ALA A 53 -15.94 16.62 13.76
C ALA A 53 -14.73 17.55 13.61
N GLU A 54 -13.83 17.47 14.59
CA GLU A 54 -12.59 18.24 14.59
C GLU A 54 -11.56 17.65 13.62
N ALA A 55 -10.53 18.43 13.30
CA ALA A 55 -9.53 18.02 12.31
C ALA A 55 -8.76 16.76 12.73
N ASP A 56 -8.44 16.62 14.01
CA ASP A 56 -7.76 15.46 14.61
C ASP A 56 -8.63 14.19 14.54
N GLU A 57 -9.94 14.30 14.74
CA GLU A 57 -10.86 13.16 14.59
C GLU A 57 -10.91 12.65 13.14
N PHE A 58 -10.92 13.56 12.15
CA PHE A 58 -10.82 13.17 10.74
C PHE A 58 -9.46 12.51 10.42
N GLU A 59 -8.36 13.04 10.95
CA GLU A 59 -7.02 12.47 10.77
C GLU A 59 -6.89 11.08 11.42
N ASP A 60 -7.48 10.87 12.58
CA ASP A 60 -7.46 9.56 13.24
C ASP A 60 -8.29 8.55 12.48
N LYS A 61 -9.45 8.94 11.96
CA LYS A 61 -10.25 8.07 11.09
C LYS A 61 -9.55 7.76 9.77
N MET A 62 -8.79 8.70 9.22
CA MET A 62 -7.90 8.48 8.08
C MET A 62 -6.83 7.43 8.39
N LYS A 63 -6.11 7.57 9.51
CA LYS A 63 -5.08 6.60 9.93
C LYS A 63 -5.67 5.21 10.13
N GLU A 64 -6.88 5.10 10.71
CA GLU A 64 -7.58 3.83 10.86
C GLU A 64 -7.83 3.16 9.50
N LEU A 65 -8.37 3.90 8.54
CA LEU A 65 -8.64 3.40 7.20
C LEU A 65 -7.34 3.00 6.47
N GLU A 66 -6.31 3.85 6.51
CA GLU A 66 -5.00 3.58 5.94
C GLU A 66 -4.33 2.33 6.55
N SER A 67 -4.47 2.13 7.86
CA SER A 67 -3.87 0.99 8.56
C SER A 67 -4.42 -0.37 8.07
N ILE A 68 -5.62 -0.36 7.49
CA ILE A 68 -6.27 -1.53 6.90
C ILE A 68 -5.91 -1.64 5.42
N CYS A 69 -6.03 -0.54 4.67
CA CYS A 69 -5.86 -0.55 3.22
C CYS A 69 -4.40 -0.72 2.80
N ASN A 70 -3.47 0.02 3.40
CA ASN A 70 -2.05 0.05 3.01
C ASN A 70 -1.38 -1.34 3.03
N PRO A 71 -1.48 -2.16 4.09
CA PRO A 71 -0.82 -3.48 4.09
C PRO A 71 -1.40 -4.43 3.04
N ILE A 72 -2.70 -4.36 2.75
CA ILE A 72 -3.36 -5.21 1.75
C ILE A 72 -2.92 -4.81 0.35
N ILE A 73 -2.93 -3.51 0.05
CA ILE A 73 -2.48 -2.99 -1.24
C ILE A 73 -0.99 -3.25 -1.46
N ALA A 74 -0.16 -3.08 -0.43
CA ALA A 74 1.26 -3.43 -0.50
C ALA A 74 1.47 -4.91 -0.83
N LYS A 75 0.77 -5.81 -0.13
CA LYS A 75 0.81 -7.26 -0.40
C LYS A 75 0.39 -7.58 -1.84
N MET A 76 -0.65 -6.91 -2.35
CA MET A 76 -1.09 -7.08 -3.74
C MET A 76 -0.01 -6.67 -4.74
N TYR A 77 0.66 -5.52 -4.54
CA TYR A 77 1.77 -5.10 -5.41
C TYR A 77 2.97 -6.04 -5.33
N GLN A 78 3.29 -6.58 -4.15
CA GLN A 78 4.34 -7.58 -3.99
C GLN A 78 4.01 -8.88 -4.74
N SER A 79 2.76 -9.34 -4.67
CA SER A 79 2.31 -10.50 -5.45
C SER A 79 2.29 -10.26 -6.96
N ALA A 80 2.03 -9.02 -7.39
CA ALA A 80 2.04 -8.64 -8.81
C ALA A 80 3.45 -8.40 -9.37
N GLY A 81 4.44 -8.12 -8.51
CA GLY A 81 5.84 -7.95 -8.87
C GLY A 81 6.69 -9.23 -8.81
N GLY A 82 6.11 -10.34 -8.36
CA GLY A 82 6.79 -11.64 -8.22
C GLY A 82 7.03 -12.40 -9.54
N GLU A 83 6.57 -11.87 -10.67
CA GLU A 83 6.80 -12.45 -12.01
C GLU A 83 7.99 -11.83 -12.77
N ALA A 84 8.82 -11.01 -12.10
CA ALA A 84 10.11 -10.58 -12.62
C ALA A 84 11.25 -11.03 -11.70
N GLY A 85 11.71 -12.27 -11.92
CA GLY A 85 13.02 -12.73 -11.46
C GLY A 85 13.00 -13.56 -10.17
N ALA A 86 12.50 -14.80 -10.25
CA ALA A 86 13.04 -15.84 -9.39
C ALA A 86 14.56 -15.96 -9.64
N PRO A 87 15.41 -16.09 -8.61
CA PRO A 87 16.77 -16.56 -8.80
C PRO A 87 16.70 -18.06 -9.11
N MET A 88 16.84 -18.42 -10.40
CA MET A 88 17.09 -19.80 -10.81
C MET A 88 18.57 -19.93 -11.18
N ASP A 89 19.24 -20.76 -10.36
CA ASP A 89 20.31 -21.73 -10.66
C ASP A 89 21.59 -21.19 -11.37
N ASP A 90 22.81 -21.58 -11.03
CA ASP A 90 23.29 -22.93 -10.81
C ASP A 90 24.76 -22.87 -10.32
N ASP A 91 25.23 -23.94 -9.68
CA ASP A 91 26.63 -24.34 -9.56
C ASP A 91 27.61 -23.53 -8.65
N ALA A 92 27.85 -24.03 -7.44
CA ALA A 92 29.20 -24.02 -6.86
C ALA A 92 29.96 -25.23 -7.44
N PRO A 93 31.31 -25.25 -7.64
CA PRO A 93 32.35 -24.56 -6.83
C PRO A 93 33.62 -24.18 -7.67
N PRO A 94 34.88 -24.10 -7.17
CA PRO A 94 35.46 -23.61 -5.90
C PRO A 94 36.54 -22.50 -6.10
N ALA A 95 37.02 -21.96 -4.98
CA ALA A 95 38.42 -21.52 -4.76
C ALA A 95 39.01 -20.30 -5.51
N GLY A 96 39.46 -19.33 -4.70
CA GLY A 96 40.81 -18.77 -4.82
C GLY A 96 40.94 -17.45 -5.59
N GLY A 97 41.61 -16.48 -4.98
CA GLY A 97 42.34 -15.46 -5.73
C GLY A 97 42.10 -14.02 -5.29
N SER A 98 42.98 -13.56 -4.40
CA SER A 98 43.42 -12.18 -4.18
C SER A 98 43.29 -11.23 -5.37
N GLY A 99 42.84 -10.00 -5.12
CA GLY A 99 42.98 -8.88 -6.06
C GLY A 99 42.61 -7.55 -5.42
N ALA A 100 43.62 -6.83 -4.92
CA ALA A 100 43.52 -5.46 -4.42
C ALA A 100 43.06 -4.49 -5.52
N GLY A 101 42.08 -3.61 -5.26
CA GLY A 101 42.29 -2.20 -4.89
C GLY A 101 41.75 -1.27 -6.01
N PRO A 102 41.83 0.07 -5.90
CA PRO A 102 41.89 0.97 -4.75
C PRO A 102 40.72 1.98 -4.71
N LYS A 103 40.78 2.87 -3.71
CA LYS A 103 39.90 4.01 -3.38
C LYS A 103 40.06 5.16 -4.41
N ILE A 104 39.26 6.23 -4.22
CA ILE A 104 39.38 7.63 -4.73
C ILE A 104 38.70 7.91 -6.08
N GLU A 105 38.13 9.08 -6.41
CA GLU A 105 37.92 10.40 -5.77
C GLU A 105 36.82 11.13 -6.59
N GLU A 106 36.10 12.05 -5.93
CA GLU A 106 35.58 13.37 -6.38
C GLU A 106 34.98 13.53 -7.80
N VAL A 107 33.69 13.89 -7.92
CA VAL A 107 33.20 15.29 -8.01
C VAL A 107 33.88 16.07 -9.14
N ASP A 108 33.15 16.15 -10.25
CA ASP A 108 32.90 17.39 -10.99
C ASP A 108 31.45 17.35 -11.51
#